data_AF-A0A838S010-F1
#
_entry.id   AF-A0A838S010-F1
#
_cell.length_a   1.000
_cell.length_b   1.000
_cell.length_c   1.000
_cell.angle_alpha   90.00
_cell.angle_beta   90.00
_cell.angle_gamma   90.00
#
_symmetry.space_group_name_H-M   'P 1'
#
loop_
_entity.id
_entity.type
_entity.pdbx_description
1 polymer ?
#
loop_
_entity_poly.entity_id
_entity_poly.type
_entity_poly.pdbx_seq_one_letter_code
_entity_poly.pdbx_strand_id
1 'polypeptide(L)'
;MQAVLERIKREQAGKIKQAGQIVAAALSAGGVIHTFGTGHAHLIADEAFYRAGGIAAINPILDEQLIFLKGALESSRAERENGLA
;
A
#
# COMPACT_ATOMS: atom_id res chain seq x y z
N MET A 1 -1.04 -8.36 -21.43
CA MET A 1 -0.29 -7.64 -20.37
C MET A 1 0.21 -6.27 -20.84
N GLN A 2 0.91 -6.17 -21.97
CA GLN A 2 1.47 -4.89 -22.46
C GLN A 2 0.43 -3.76 -22.61
N ALA A 3 -0.75 -4.06 -23.17
CA ALA A 3 -1.81 -3.06 -23.36
C ALA A 3 -2.29 -2.41 -22.04
N VAL A 4 -2.33 -3.19 -20.94
CA VAL A 4 -2.73 -2.69 -19.61
C VAL A 4 -1.66 -1.77 -19.05
N LEU A 5 -0.39 -2.13 -19.17
CA LEU A 5 0.74 -1.30 -18.72
C LEU A 5 0.79 0.03 -19.47
N GLU A 6 0.65 0.02 -20.79
CA GLU A 6 0.64 1.25 -21.58
C GLU A 6 -0.54 2.15 -21.24
N ARG A 7 -1.71 1.57 -20.96
CA ARG A 7 -2.86 2.34 -20.47
C ARG A 7 -2.55 3.00 -19.12
N ILE A 8 -2.02 2.25 -18.16
CA ILE A 8 -1.65 2.79 -16.84
C ILE A 8 -0.64 3.93 -16.97
N LYS A 9 0.41 3.75 -17.78
CA LYS A 9 1.42 4.79 -18.01
C LYS A 9 0.80 6.09 -18.53
N ARG A 10 -0.09 6.01 -19.51
CA ARG A 10 -0.74 7.20 -20.08
C ARG A 10 -1.72 7.85 -19.12
N GLU A 11 -2.56 7.05 -18.46
CA GLU A 11 -3.72 7.58 -17.73
C GLU A 11 -3.43 7.89 -16.26
N GLN A 12 -2.47 7.20 -15.63
CA GLN A 12 -2.19 7.34 -14.19
C GLN A 12 -0.95 8.18 -13.89
N ALA A 13 -0.14 8.59 -14.87
CA ALA A 13 1.09 9.36 -14.65
C ALA A 13 0.87 10.64 -13.82
N GLY A 14 -0.21 11.39 -14.10
CA GLY A 14 -0.55 12.58 -13.35
C GLY A 14 -0.88 12.28 -11.87
N LYS A 15 -1.66 11.22 -11.63
CA LYS A 15 -2.04 10.79 -10.27
C LYS A 15 -0.85 10.26 -9.48
N ILE A 16 0.02 9.48 -10.12
CA ILE A 16 1.27 9.00 -9.50
C ILE A 16 2.17 10.17 -9.12
N LYS A 17 2.32 11.17 -10.00
CA LYS A 17 3.10 12.38 -9.69
C LYS A 17 2.50 13.14 -8.50
N GLN A 18 1.19 13.30 -8.46
CA GLN A 18 0.50 13.95 -7.35
C GLN A 18 0.69 13.20 -6.02
N ALA A 19 0.56 11.87 -6.02
CA ALA A 19 0.83 11.04 -4.85
C ALA A 19 2.29 11.19 -4.38
N GLY A 20 3.24 11.20 -5.31
CA GLY A 20 4.65 11.45 -5.00
C GLY A 20 4.89 12.81 -4.35
N GLN A 21 4.19 13.87 -4.77
CA GLN A 21 4.28 15.19 -4.15
C GLN A 21 3.76 15.19 -2.71
N ILE A 22 2.65 14.49 -2.44
CA ILE A 22 2.09 14.34 -1.09
C ILE A 22 3.08 13.61 -0.18
N VAL A 23 3.63 12.49 -0.65
CA VAL A 23 4.64 11.70 0.09
C VAL A 23 5.90 12.54 0.35
N ALA A 24 6.41 13.23 -0.66
CA ALA A 24 7.60 14.08 -0.51
C ALA A 24 7.38 15.23 0.48
N ALA A 25 6.19 15.86 0.48
CA ALA A 25 5.85 16.91 1.43
C ALA A 25 5.81 16.38 2.87
N ALA A 26 5.19 15.21 3.10
CA ALA A 26 5.15 14.58 4.41
C ALA A 26 6.56 14.24 4.92
N LEU A 27 7.41 13.66 4.07
CA LEU A 27 8.80 13.35 4.42
C LEU A 27 9.63 14.60 4.72
N SER A 28 9.45 15.67 3.94
CA SER A 28 10.17 16.94 4.14
C SER A 28 9.80 17.61 5.47
N ALA A 29 8.58 17.35 5.98
CA ALA A 29 8.13 17.78 7.30
C ALA A 29 8.59 16.84 8.44
N GLY A 30 9.42 15.84 8.17
CA GLY A 30 9.84 14.83 9.16
C GLY A 30 8.78 13.77 9.46
N GLY A 31 7.77 13.65 8.61
CA GLY A 31 6.69 12.66 8.76
C GLY A 31 7.11 11.24 8.36
N VAL A 32 6.26 10.29 8.73
CA VAL A 32 6.36 8.86 8.38
C VAL A 32 5.22 8.50 7.43
N ILE A 33 5.49 7.63 6.45
CA ILE A 33 4.48 7.16 5.50
C ILE A 33 3.92 5.84 5.99
N HIS A 34 2.64 5.84 6.34
CA HIS A 34 1.93 4.63 6.69
C HIS A 34 1.34 3.97 5.44
N THR A 35 1.63 2.69 5.25
CA THR A 35 1.06 1.88 4.17
C THR A 35 0.18 0.78 4.76
N PHE A 36 -0.92 0.47 4.08
CA PHE A 36 -1.90 -0.51 4.54
C PHE A 36 -2.65 -1.12 3.35
N GLY A 37 -3.05 -2.37 3.49
CA GLY A 37 -3.93 -3.06 2.56
C GLY A 37 -4.35 -4.40 3.12
N THR A 38 -5.57 -4.82 2.79
CA THR A 38 -6.14 -6.11 3.21
C THR A 38 -6.06 -7.14 2.08
N GLY A 39 -6.25 -8.42 2.37
CA GLY A 39 -6.22 -9.47 1.36
C GLY A 39 -4.90 -9.46 0.58
N HIS A 40 -4.92 -9.42 -0.75
CA HIS A 40 -3.70 -9.30 -1.58
C HIS A 40 -3.11 -7.89 -1.61
N ALA A 41 -3.87 -6.86 -1.21
CA ALA A 41 -3.37 -5.49 -1.23
C ALA A 41 -2.30 -5.25 -0.15
N HIS A 42 -2.17 -6.11 0.86
CA HIS A 42 -1.06 -6.03 1.83
C HIS A 42 0.31 -6.10 1.15
N LEU A 43 0.41 -6.80 0.01
CA LEU A 43 1.66 -6.88 -0.78
C LEU A 43 2.14 -5.51 -1.25
N ILE A 44 1.25 -4.53 -1.42
CA ILE A 44 1.65 -3.15 -1.76
C ILE A 44 2.30 -2.46 -0.56
N ALA A 45 1.83 -2.75 0.65
CA ALA A 45 2.45 -2.25 1.88
C ALA A 45 3.82 -2.92 2.10
N ASP A 46 3.92 -4.24 1.87
CA ASP A 46 5.18 -4.98 1.94
C ASP A 46 6.19 -4.52 0.88
N GLU A 47 5.76 -4.33 -0.37
CA GLU A 47 6.65 -3.88 -1.44
C GLU A 47 7.25 -2.48 -1.16
N ALA A 48 6.52 -1.64 -0.44
CA ALA A 48 7.05 -0.34 -0.02
C ALA A 48 8.03 -0.43 1.17
N PHE A 49 7.97 -1.51 1.95
CA PHE A 49 8.71 -1.65 3.20
C PHE A 49 10.04 -2.40 3.03
N TYR A 50 11.10 -1.84 3.62
CA TYR A 50 12.37 -2.51 3.87
C TYR A 50 13.00 -3.24 2.66
N ARG A 51 12.98 -2.59 1.49
CA ARG A 51 13.66 -3.07 0.28
C ARG A 51 14.79 -2.15 -0.16
N ALA A 52 15.72 -2.70 -0.95
CA ALA A 52 16.76 -1.91 -1.59
C ALA A 52 16.16 -0.81 -2.48
N GLY A 53 16.63 0.44 -2.32
CA GLY A 53 16.08 1.62 -3.00
C GLY A 53 14.76 2.13 -2.44
N GLY A 54 14.26 1.55 -1.34
CA GLY A 54 13.06 2.01 -0.64
C GLY A 54 13.29 3.26 0.20
N ILE A 55 12.18 3.86 0.65
CA ILE A 55 12.18 4.99 1.57
C ILE A 55 12.32 4.44 3.00
N ALA A 56 13.25 4.96 3.80
CA ALA A 56 13.48 4.45 5.15
C ALA A 56 12.30 4.74 6.10
N ALA A 57 11.61 5.86 5.91
CA ALA A 57 10.47 6.30 6.72
C ALA A 57 9.12 5.71 6.26
N ILE A 58 9.11 4.45 5.81
CA ILE A 58 7.89 3.68 5.56
C ILE A 58 7.56 2.87 6.82
N ASN A 59 6.32 2.94 7.29
CA ASN A 59 5.81 2.14 8.39
C ASN A 59 4.55 1.37 7.96
N PRO A 60 4.67 0.10 7.56
CA PRO A 60 3.53 -0.69 7.12
C PRO A 60 2.68 -1.11 8.31
N ILE A 61 1.36 -1.01 8.15
CA ILE A 61 0.38 -1.56 9.09
C ILE A 61 0.06 -2.97 8.59
N LEU A 62 0.60 -3.97 9.28
CA LEU A 62 0.47 -5.38 8.94
C LEU A 62 -0.33 -6.12 10.01
N ASP A 63 -1.61 -6.32 9.75
CA ASP A 63 -2.48 -7.12 10.60
C ASP A 63 -2.67 -8.51 9.98
N GLU A 64 -2.22 -9.55 10.69
CA GLU A 64 -2.32 -10.93 10.23
C GLU A 64 -3.77 -11.43 10.07
N GLN A 65 -4.73 -10.79 10.72
CA GLN A 65 -6.15 -11.09 10.57
C GLN A 65 -6.69 -10.55 9.25
N LEU A 66 -6.09 -9.50 8.69
CA LEU A 66 -6.51 -8.88 7.45
C LEU A 66 -5.79 -9.43 6.21
N ILE A 67 -4.85 -10.36 6.39
CA ILE A 67 -4.18 -11.08 5.31
C ILE A 67 -4.66 -12.53 5.24
N PHE A 68 -4.68 -13.11 4.04
CA PHE A 68 -5.21 -14.46 3.80
C PHE A 68 -4.31 -15.61 4.31
N LEU A 69 -3.18 -15.31 4.96
CA LEU A 69 -2.26 -16.31 5.51
C LEU A 69 -2.94 -17.17 6.59
N LYS A 70 -3.90 -16.61 7.31
CA LYS A 70 -4.74 -17.32 8.30
C LYS A 70 -6.07 -17.82 7.74
N GLY A 71 -6.27 -17.72 6.43
CA GLY A 71 -7.45 -18.17 5.71
C GLY A 71 -8.21 -17.03 5.02
N ALA A 72 -8.68 -17.29 3.80
CA ALA A 72 -9.33 -16.27 2.97
C ALA A 72 -10.72 -15.85 3.49
N LEU A 73 -11.46 -16.78 4.11
CA LEU A 73 -12.78 -16.50 4.67
C LEU A 73 -12.67 -15.70 5.98
N GLU A 74 -11.69 -16.04 6.79
CA GLU A 74 -11.33 -15.40 8.04
C GLU A 74 -10.92 -13.95 7.79
N SER A 75 -10.01 -13.74 6.84
CA SER A 75 -9.60 -12.41 6.39
C SER A 75 -10.77 -11.60 5.81
N SER A 76 -11.62 -12.22 4.98
CA SER A 76 -12.83 -11.56 4.45
C SER A 76 -13.85 -11.18 5.52
N ARG A 77 -13.89 -11.91 6.65
CA ARG A 77 -14.75 -11.57 7.80
C ARG A 77 -14.14 -10.42 8.59
N ALA A 78 -12.84 -10.50 8.87
CA ALA A 78 -12.08 -9.46 9.57
C ALA A 78 -12.15 -8.11 8.85
N GLU A 79 -12.08 -8.10 7.51
CA GLU A 79 -12.27 -6.89 6.68
C GLU A 79 -13.63 -6.18 6.89
N ARG A 80 -14.62 -6.87 7.47
CA ARG A 80 -15.97 -6.35 7.71
C ARG A 80 -16.23 -6.06 9.18
N GLU A 81 -15.24 -6.26 10.04
CA GLU A 81 -15.33 -5.94 11.46
C GLU A 81 -15.10 -4.44 11.67
N ASN A 82 -16.10 -3.76 12.23
CA ASN A 82 -16.02 -2.33 12.50
C ASN A 82 -14.84 -2.03 13.44
N GLY A 83 -13.99 -1.09 13.04
CA GLY A 83 -12.82 -0.67 13.81
C GLY A 83 -11.55 -1.46 13.53
N LEU A 84 -11.60 -2.45 12.63
CA LEU A 84 -10.42 -3.20 12.20
C LEU A 84 -9.94 -2.78 10.80
N ALA A 85 -10.84 -2.66 9.82
CA ALA A 85 -10.56 -2.23 8.45
C ALA A 85 -11.61 -1.24 7.93
#